data_AF-A0A2D6R3Z6-F1
#
_entry.id   AF-A0A2D6R3Z6-F1
#
_cell.length_a   1.000
_cell.length_b   1.000
_cell.length_c   1.000
_cell.angle_alpha   90.00
_cell.angle_beta   90.00
_cell.angle_gamma   90.00
#
_symmetry.space_group_name_H-M   'P 1'
#
loop_
_entity.id
_entity.type
_entity.pdbx_description
1 polymer ?
#
loop_
_entity_poly.entity_id
_entity_poly.type
_entity_poly.pdbx_seq_one_letter_code
_entity_poly.pdbx_strand_id
1 'polypeptide(L)' 'MTIDEVTRAADVLGADRWNIWMKCGLHDWAALPQTDSHEHYCPQCYTVWTAEGAIKNVPGRHAT' A
#
# COMPACT_ATOMS: atom_id res chain seq x y z
N MET A 1 0.22 -3.63 12.78
CA MET A 1 1.26 -3.91 11.78
C MET A 1 1.89 -2.60 11.39
N THR A 2 3.20 -2.47 11.28
CA THR A 2 3.92 -1.29 10.77
C THR A 2 4.11 -1.35 9.25
N ILE A 3 4.58 -0.28 8.60
CA ILE A 3 4.92 -0.29 7.17
C ILE A 3 6.03 -1.30 6.83
N ASP A 4 6.99 -1.50 7.73
CA ASP A 4 8.05 -2.49 7.57
C ASP A 4 7.48 -3.92 7.58
N GLU A 5 6.50 -4.18 8.45
CA GLU A 5 5.83 -5.48 8.49
C GLU A 5 4.98 -5.71 7.22
N VAL A 6 4.32 -4.67 6.72
CA VAL A 6 3.57 -4.72 5.45
C VAL A 6 4.52 -5.00 4.28
N THR A 7 5.64 -4.28 4.21
CA THR A 7 6.64 -4.40 3.13
C THR A 7 7.32 -5.76 3.16
N ARG A 8 7.69 -6.26 4.35
CA ARG A 8 8.22 -7.63 4.50
C ARG A 8 7.20 -8.69 4.10
N ALA A 9 5.92 -8.52 4.44
CA ALA A 9 4.87 -9.42 3.97
C ALA A 9 4.69 -9.37 2.45
N ALA A 10 4.89 -8.20 1.82
CA ALA A 10 4.92 -8.05 0.36
C ALA A 10 6.01 -8.87 -0.29
N ASP A 11 7.21 -8.86 0.29
CA ASP A 11 8.36 -9.53 -0.30
C ASP A 11 8.17 -11.05 -0.35
N VAL A 12 7.46 -11.62 0.63
CA VAL A 12 7.03 -13.02 0.61
C VAL A 12 6.09 -13.33 -0.56
N LEU A 13 5.27 -12.36 -0.97
CA LEU A 13 4.25 -12.52 -2.01
C LEU A 13 4.79 -12.31 -3.45
N GLY A 14 6.06 -11.94 -3.61
CA GLY A 14 6.69 -11.84 -4.93
C GLY A 14 5.96 -10.90 -5.88
N ALA A 15 5.77 -11.30 -7.14
CA ALA A 15 5.09 -10.48 -8.16
C ALA A 15 3.58 -10.27 -7.88
N ASP A 16 2.93 -11.20 -7.18
CA ASP A 16 1.50 -11.17 -6.88
C ASP A 16 1.14 -10.13 -5.80
N ARG A 17 2.14 -9.63 -5.08
CA ARG A 17 1.96 -8.58 -4.07
C ARG A 17 1.19 -7.38 -4.62
N TRP A 18 1.44 -6.99 -5.87
CA TRP A 18 0.80 -5.82 -6.47
C TRP A 18 -0.70 -5.99 -6.68
N ASN A 19 -1.17 -7.21 -6.97
CA ASN A 19 -2.60 -7.50 -7.11
C ASN A 19 -3.33 -7.45 -5.76
N ILE A 20 -2.66 -7.84 -4.68
CA ILE A 20 -3.18 -7.74 -3.31
C ILE A 20 -3.19 -6.27 -2.88
N TRP A 21 -2.07 -5.59 -3.10
CA TRP A 21 -1.79 -4.22 -2.70
C TRP A 21 -2.64 -3.16 -3.43
N MET A 22 -3.42 -3.52 -4.46
CA MET A 22 -4.30 -2.59 -5.17
C MET A 22 -5.77 -2.66 -4.72
N LYS A 23 -6.15 -3.60 -3.83
CA LYS A 23 -7.58 -3.90 -3.57
C LYS A 23 -8.35 -2.90 -2.71
N CYS A 24 -7.71 -1.88 -2.13
CA CYS A 24 -8.34 -1.11 -1.06
C CYS A 24 -9.16 0.13 -1.51
N GLY A 25 -9.93 0.06 -2.58
CA GLY A 25 -10.96 1.08 -2.85
C GLY A 25 -12.11 1.13 -1.83
N LEU A 26 -11.99 0.43 -0.69
CA LEU A 26 -13.09 0.12 0.24
C LEU A 26 -12.98 0.78 1.62
N HIS A 27 -11.80 1.22 2.04
CA HIS A 27 -11.61 1.89 3.33
C HIS A 27 -11.32 3.37 3.11
N ASP A 28 -11.80 4.22 4.01
CA ASP A 28 -11.36 5.61 4.07
C ASP A 28 -9.87 5.64 4.42
N TRP A 29 -9.05 6.03 3.45
CA TRP A 29 -7.60 6.01 3.60
C TRP A 29 -7.14 6.99 4.69
N ALA A 30 -7.88 8.08 4.92
CA ALA A 30 -7.53 9.08 5.93
C ALA A 30 -7.69 8.55 7.37
N ALA A 31 -8.48 7.49 7.55
CA ALA A 31 -8.66 6.80 8.83
C ALA A 31 -7.61 5.70 9.08
N LEU A 32 -6.74 5.41 8.11
CA LEU A 32 -5.72 4.39 8.23
C LEU A 32 -4.51 4.91 9.05
N PRO A 33 -3.77 4.01 9.71
CA PRO A 33 -2.54 4.38 10.40
C PRO A 33 -1.56 5.08 9.47
N GLN A 34 -0.86 6.06 10.03
CA GLN A 34 0.06 6.93 9.31
C GLN A 34 1.53 6.62 9.69
N THR A 35 2.44 6.76 8.73
CA THR A 35 3.89 6.75 8.96
C THR A 35 4.39 8.13 9.40
N ASP A 36 5.63 8.20 9.89
CA ASP A 36 6.30 9.49 10.17
C ASP A 36 6.46 10.35 8.91
N SER A 37 6.48 9.72 7.73
CA SER A 37 6.50 10.37 6.41
C SER A 37 5.10 10.73 5.88
N HIS A 38 4.10 10.67 6.74
CA HIS A 38 2.69 10.99 6.48
C HIS A 38 1.95 10.04 5.53
N GLU A 39 2.49 8.86 5.21
CA GLU A 39 1.82 7.90 4.34
C GLU A 39 0.80 7.07 5.12
N HIS A 40 -0.31 6.75 4.47
CA HIS A 40 -1.32 5.85 5.03
C HIS A 40 -1.14 4.45 4.48
N TYR A 41 -1.42 3.42 5.28
CA TYR A 41 -1.33 2.03 4.83
C TYR A 41 -2.46 1.16 5.39
N CYS A 42 -2.87 0.17 4.62
CA CYS A 42 -3.89 -0.79 5.03
C CYS A 42 -3.23 -2.15 5.26
N PRO A 43 -3.16 -2.68 6.49
CA PRO A 43 -2.53 -3.98 6.74
C PRO A 43 -3.36 -5.17 6.23
N GLN A 44 -4.66 -4.98 5.97
CA GLN A 44 -5.53 -6.03 5.42
C GLN A 44 -5.39 -6.15 3.91
N CYS A 45 -5.32 -5.00 3.23
CA CYS A 45 -5.21 -4.95 1.77
C CYS A 45 -3.77 -4.81 1.31
N TYR A 46 -2.85 -4.55 2.23
CA TYR A 46 -1.44 -4.29 1.99
C TYR A 46 -1.18 -3.14 1.00
N THR A 47 -2.06 -2.14 0.95
CA THR A 47 -1.93 -0.96 0.07
C THR A 47 -1.29 0.22 0.82
N VAL A 48 -0.57 1.10 0.11
CA VAL A 48 0.02 2.33 0.65
C VAL A 48 -0.44 3.56 -0.15
N TRP A 49 -0.83 4.62 0.55
CA TRP A 49 -1.24 5.90 -0.01
C TRP A 49 -0.34 7.04 0.47
N THR A 50 -0.25 8.09 -0.35
CA THR A 50 0.28 9.38 0.07
C THR A 50 -0.63 10.05 1.10
N ALA A 51 -0.14 11.14 1.70
CA ALA A 51 -0.92 11.98 2.61
C ALA A 51 -2.14 12.63 1.95
N GLU A 52 -2.24 12.61 0.62
CA GLU A 52 -3.35 13.15 -0.17
C GLU A 52 -4.25 12.06 -0.76
N GLY A 53 -3.99 10.78 -0.41
CA GLY A 53 -4.81 9.66 -0.87
C GLY A 53 -4.46 9.11 -2.25
N ALA A 54 -3.30 9.47 -2.81
CA ALA A 54 -2.81 8.83 -4.04
C ALA A 54 -2.15 7.49 -3.71
N ILE A 55 -2.48 6.42 -4.44
CA ILE A 55 -1.82 5.11 -4.25
C ILE A 55 -0.35 5.24 -4.68
N LYS A 56 0.58 4.97 -3.76
CA LYS A 56 2.03 5.04 -4.01
C LYS A 56 2.56 3.80 -4.74
N ASN A 57 1.94 2.65 -4.50
CA ASN A 57 2.30 1.36 -5.08
C ASN A 57 1.55 1.10 -6.39
N VAL A 58 1.75 1.96 -7.40
CA VAL A 58 1.28 1.65 -8.76
C VAL A 58 2.29 0.68 -9.39
N PRO A 59 1.88 -0.53 -9.84
CA PRO A 59 2.79 -1.39 -10.60
C PRO A 59 3.31 -0.57 -11.76
N GLY A 60 4.61 -0.64 -12.02
CA GLY A 60 5.23 0.07 -13.12
C GLY A 60 4.33 0.00 -14.34
N ARG A 61 3.75 1.14 -14.71
CA ARG A 61 3.32 1.35 -16.09
C ARG A 61 4.60 1.05 -16.86
N HIS A 62 4.63 -0.07 -17.58
CA HIS A 62 5.65 -0.23 -18.60
C HIS A 62 5.54 1.04 -19.45
N ALA A 63 6.52 1.93 -19.29
CA ALA A 63 6.78 2.94 -20.29
C ALA A 63 6.98 2.14 -21.58
N THR A 64 6.18 2.50 -22.57
CA THR A 64 6.14 1.86 -23.89
C THR A 64 7.48 2.02 -24.58
#